data_AF-A0A523N2U8-F1
#
_entry.id   AF-A0A523N2U8-F1
#
_cell.length_a   1.000
_cell.length_b   1.000
_cell.length_c   1.000
_cell.angle_alpha   90.00
_cell.angle_beta   90.00
_cell.angle_gamma   90.00
#
_symmetry.space_group_name_H-M   'P 1'
#
loop_
_entity.id
_entity.type
_entity.pdbx_description
1 polymer ?
#
loop_
_entity_poly.entity_id
_entity_poly.type
_entity_poly.pdbx_seq_one_letter_code
_entity_poly.pdbx_strand_id
1 'polypeptide(L)'
;MNHRHPKTFQLFPRGPVFGLLLGVCLMLWGAPVQGSEVILQLSGDVEYPGVLSLKKGHNEIKRLCLIGVQGKGQVDREFIRRVSQTGIPSGDYRVTGPLADENWPAGVFLKNGALRFLPVRADGHQKMQSTGRKGLAIHGRDFYPIVMPLADKKELIGFYNDLLFERLIRHWGALRITNWDMDRLHDFWSRNTVSPDEWQVRVTVIATEKILKLCKPPVVKRKPD
;
A
#
# COMPACT_ATOMS: atom_id res chain seq x y z
N MET A 1 -35.07 30.52 -50.08
CA MET A 1 -35.94 31.61 -49.60
C MET A 1 -37.39 31.24 -49.90
N ASN A 2 -38.17 30.91 -48.88
CA ASN A 2 -39.59 31.26 -48.81
C ASN A 2 -40.09 31.03 -47.38
N HIS A 3 -40.50 32.12 -46.74
CA HIS A 3 -41.14 32.19 -45.43
C HIS A 3 -42.58 31.65 -45.51
N ARG A 4 -43.03 30.99 -44.42
CA ARG A 4 -44.25 31.36 -43.65
C ARG A 4 -44.48 30.40 -42.47
N HIS A 5 -44.33 30.93 -41.25
CA HIS A 5 -45.06 30.54 -40.03
C HIS A 5 -46.41 31.30 -40.00
N PRO A 6 -47.30 31.16 -38.98
CA PRO A 6 -47.55 30.08 -38.00
C PRO A 6 -49.08 29.75 -37.89
N LYS A 7 -49.46 28.82 -37.01
CA LYS A 7 -50.71 28.91 -36.22
C LYS A 7 -50.65 27.98 -35.00
N THR A 8 -50.67 28.60 -33.83
CA THR A 8 -50.82 28.06 -32.48
C THR A 8 -52.27 27.68 -32.21
N PHE A 9 -52.53 26.60 -31.46
CA PHE A 9 -53.58 26.56 -30.43
C PHE A 9 -53.31 25.39 -29.46
N GLN A 10 -53.19 25.74 -28.17
CA GLN A 10 -53.08 24.83 -27.03
C GLN A 10 -54.47 24.32 -26.62
N LEU A 11 -54.57 23.08 -26.13
CA LEU A 11 -55.56 22.69 -25.11
C LEU A 11 -55.17 21.35 -24.44
N PHE A 12 -54.60 21.43 -23.24
CA PHE A 12 -54.77 20.45 -22.15
C PHE A 12 -55.99 20.91 -21.30
N PRO A 13 -56.50 20.19 -20.26
CA PRO A 13 -56.14 18.87 -19.69
C PRO A 13 -57.35 17.96 -19.36
N ARG A 14 -57.10 16.73 -18.88
CA ARG A 14 -57.66 16.09 -17.65
C ARG A 14 -57.30 14.58 -17.61
N GLY A 15 -56.60 14.15 -16.54
CA GLY A 15 -56.08 12.78 -16.34
C GLY A 15 -57.14 11.78 -15.85
N PRO A 16 -56.81 10.77 -15.00
CA PRO A 16 -55.53 10.18 -14.65
C PRO A 16 -55.48 8.66 -14.98
N VAL A 17 -54.33 8.13 -15.44
CA VAL A 17 -54.06 6.69 -15.35
C VAL A 17 -52.82 6.52 -14.48
N PHE A 18 -53.11 6.33 -13.20
CA PHE A 18 -52.23 5.72 -12.21
C PHE A 18 -51.89 4.30 -12.66
N GLY A 19 -50.62 3.91 -12.62
CA GLY A 19 -50.25 2.50 -12.78
C GLY A 19 -48.78 2.25 -13.09
N LEU A 20 -47.96 2.20 -12.03
CA LEU A 20 -46.70 1.46 -11.93
C LEU A 20 -45.69 1.60 -13.09
N LEU A 21 -44.79 2.59 -12.98
CA LEU A 21 -43.39 2.47 -13.46
C LEU A 21 -42.46 3.30 -12.55
N LEU A 22 -42.73 3.26 -11.24
CA LEU A 22 -41.88 3.81 -10.18
C LEU A 22 -41.36 2.61 -9.39
N GLY A 23 -40.23 2.03 -9.81
CA GLY A 23 -39.83 0.75 -9.22
C GLY A 23 -38.47 0.17 -9.58
N VAL A 24 -37.52 0.90 -10.17
CA VAL A 24 -36.09 0.50 -10.18
C VAL A 24 -35.20 1.75 -10.21
N CYS A 25 -35.21 2.55 -9.16
CA CYS A 25 -34.26 3.69 -9.02
C CYS A 25 -33.56 3.73 -7.64
N LEU A 26 -33.64 2.66 -6.87
CA LEU A 26 -32.79 2.44 -5.70
C LEU A 26 -32.25 1.02 -5.79
N MET A 27 -31.00 0.80 -5.37
CA MET A 27 -30.19 -0.44 -5.42
C MET A 27 -28.96 -0.40 -6.36
N LEU A 28 -28.43 0.79 -6.66
CA LEU A 28 -26.99 0.95 -6.92
C LEU A 28 -26.35 1.95 -5.93
N TRP A 29 -26.90 2.00 -4.70
CA TRP A 29 -26.03 2.35 -3.58
C TRP A 29 -25.09 1.18 -3.41
N GLY A 30 -23.82 1.40 -3.79
CA GLY A 30 -22.74 0.45 -3.51
C GLY A 30 -22.91 -0.03 -2.08
N ALA A 31 -23.03 -1.36 -1.93
CA ALA A 31 -22.94 -1.97 -0.63
C ALA A 31 -21.71 -1.35 0.06
N PRO A 32 -21.80 -0.94 1.33
CA PRO A 32 -20.61 -0.53 2.04
C PRO A 32 -19.69 -1.75 2.01
N VAL A 33 -18.66 -1.70 1.15
CA VAL A 33 -17.57 -2.65 1.27
C VAL A 33 -17.08 -2.39 2.68
N GLN A 34 -17.28 -3.34 3.59
CA GLN A 34 -16.55 -3.38 4.86
C GLN A 34 -15.08 -3.53 4.46
N GLY A 35 -14.48 -2.38 4.13
CA GLY A 35 -13.45 -2.25 3.12
C GLY A 35 -12.17 -2.94 3.56
N SER A 36 -11.63 -3.80 2.69
CA SER A 36 -10.25 -4.25 2.84
C SER A 36 -9.36 -3.02 2.62
N GLU A 37 -8.64 -2.61 3.65
CA GLU A 37 -7.87 -1.38 3.64
C GLU A 37 -6.42 -1.63 4.07
N VAL A 38 -5.50 -1.02 3.33
CA VAL A 38 -4.10 -0.85 3.71
C VAL A 38 -3.84 0.62 3.97
N ILE A 39 -3.36 0.97 5.16
CA ILE A 39 -2.94 2.35 5.48
C ILE A 39 -1.43 2.35 5.67
N LEU A 40 -0.73 3.07 4.79
CA LEU A 40 0.69 3.33 4.91
C LEU A 40 0.89 4.77 5.39
N GLN A 41 1.31 4.92 6.64
CA GLN A 41 1.56 6.24 7.22
C GLN A 41 3.05 6.51 7.21
N LEU A 42 3.49 7.59 6.55
CA LEU A 42 4.89 7.99 6.46
C LEU A 42 5.12 9.28 7.25
N SER A 43 6.30 9.43 7.85
CA SER A 43 6.66 10.62 8.65
C SER A 43 7.55 11.61 7.92
N GLY A 44 8.30 11.16 6.92
CA GLY A 44 9.40 11.94 6.35
C GLY A 44 10.65 11.95 7.23
N ASP A 45 10.65 11.26 8.37
CA ASP A 45 11.83 11.07 9.22
C ASP A 45 12.64 9.85 8.73
N VAL A 46 13.95 10.02 8.57
CA VAL A 46 14.82 8.98 8.00
C VAL A 46 15.09 7.83 8.98
N GLU A 47 14.99 8.07 10.29
CA GLU A 47 15.17 7.08 11.34
C GLU A 47 13.88 6.33 11.64
N TYR A 48 12.73 7.01 11.48
CA TYR A 48 11.40 6.46 11.74
C TYR A 48 10.45 6.63 10.54
N PRO A 49 10.66 5.91 9.42
CA PRO A 49 10.05 6.26 8.13
C PRO A 49 8.52 6.15 8.09
N GLY A 50 7.93 5.28 8.89
CA GLY A 50 6.50 5.01 8.80
C GLY A 50 6.00 3.79 9.56
N VAL A 51 4.71 3.56 9.42
CA VAL A 51 3.99 2.39 9.91
C VAL A 51 2.95 1.96 8.88
N LEU A 52 2.79 0.64 8.73
CA LEU A 52 1.78 0.01 7.87
C LEU A 52 0.71 -0.64 8.75
N SER A 53 -0.56 -0.49 8.39
CA SER A 53 -1.66 -1.25 8.96
C SER A 53 -2.55 -1.83 7.87
N LEU A 54 -3.19 -2.95 8.18
CA LEU A 54 -4.11 -3.65 7.27
C LEU A 54 -5.37 -4.02 8.02
N LYS A 55 -6.53 -3.91 7.38
CA LYS A 55 -7.82 -4.30 7.95
C LYS A 55 -8.69 -4.96 6.88
N LYS A 56 -9.32 -6.09 7.22
CA LYS A 56 -10.38 -6.71 6.42
C LYS A 56 -11.46 -7.27 7.34
N GLY A 57 -12.67 -6.70 7.27
CA GLY A 57 -13.75 -7.03 8.19
C GLY A 57 -13.31 -6.84 9.66
N HIS A 58 -13.32 -7.93 10.43
CA HIS A 58 -12.88 -7.97 11.84
C HIS A 58 -11.41 -8.31 12.03
N ASN A 59 -10.69 -8.71 10.97
CA ASN A 59 -9.28 -9.05 11.03
C ASN A 59 -8.44 -7.79 10.78
N GLU A 60 -7.43 -7.56 11.62
CA GLU A 60 -6.53 -6.41 11.43
C GLU A 60 -5.08 -6.70 11.86
N ILE A 61 -4.16 -6.10 11.12
CA ILE A 61 -2.81 -5.82 11.57
C ILE A 61 -2.77 -4.34 11.93
N LYS A 62 -2.77 -4.05 13.23
CA LYS A 62 -2.77 -2.67 13.75
C LYS A 62 -1.52 -1.88 13.37
N ARG A 63 -0.36 -2.52 13.32
CA ARG A 63 0.92 -1.88 13.01
C ARG A 63 2.00 -2.89 12.59
N LEU A 64 2.75 -2.51 11.56
CA LEU A 64 4.05 -3.05 11.16
C LEU A 64 4.98 -1.84 10.98
N CYS A 65 6.08 -1.79 11.71
CA CYS A 65 6.95 -0.63 11.75
C CYS A 65 7.98 -0.69 10.62
N LEU A 66 8.13 0.42 9.89
CA LEU A 66 9.14 0.52 8.84
C LEU A 66 10.52 0.72 9.45
N ILE A 67 11.53 0.13 8.81
CA ILE A 67 12.93 0.20 9.23
C ILE A 67 13.58 1.44 8.61
N GLY A 68 14.11 2.32 9.46
CA GLY A 68 14.85 3.52 9.05
C GLY A 68 16.31 3.27 8.69
N VAL A 69 17.01 4.34 8.31
CA VAL A 69 18.40 4.30 7.81
C VAL A 69 19.43 3.80 8.83
N GLN A 70 19.11 3.87 10.12
CA GLN A 70 19.95 3.32 11.20
C GLN A 70 19.57 1.88 11.58
N GLY A 71 18.52 1.34 10.96
CA GLY A 71 18.16 -0.06 11.12
C GLY A 71 19.28 -0.96 10.64
N LYS A 72 19.44 -2.11 11.31
CA LYS A 72 20.32 -3.17 10.81
C LYS A 72 19.75 -3.69 9.48
N GLY A 73 20.64 -4.09 8.56
CA GLY A 73 20.28 -4.63 7.25
C GLY A 73 20.19 -3.60 6.12
N GLN A 74 19.95 -4.09 4.90
CA GLN A 74 19.77 -3.24 3.73
C GLN A 74 18.42 -2.50 3.73
N VAL A 75 18.45 -1.19 3.47
CA VAL A 75 17.26 -0.32 3.28
C VAL A 75 17.48 0.63 2.09
N ASP A 76 16.41 1.13 1.48
CA ASP A 76 16.48 2.10 0.37
C ASP A 76 16.77 3.50 0.93
N ARG A 77 18.01 3.71 1.36
CA ARG A 77 18.47 4.96 1.98
C ARG A 77 18.23 6.16 1.09
N GLU A 78 18.38 5.96 -0.23
CA GLU A 78 18.18 7.01 -1.21
C GLU A 78 16.72 7.44 -1.24
N PHE A 79 15.79 6.48 -1.39
CA PHE A 79 14.36 6.79 -1.39
C PHE A 79 13.90 7.42 -0.08
N ILE A 80 14.29 6.86 1.07
CA ILE A 80 13.91 7.40 2.39
C ILE A 80 14.38 8.85 2.55
N ARG A 81 15.62 9.15 2.14
CA ARG A 81 16.14 10.54 2.15
C ARG A 81 15.39 11.42 1.17
N ARG A 82 15.13 10.97 -0.06
CA ARG A 82 14.34 11.73 -1.05
C ARG A 82 12.98 12.10 -0.49
N VAL A 83 12.24 11.16 0.12
CA VAL A 83 10.94 11.43 0.75
C VAL A 83 11.04 12.50 1.84
N SER A 84 12.11 12.49 2.66
CA SER A 84 12.34 13.52 3.68
C SER A 84 12.57 14.92 3.08
N GLN A 85 13.11 15.01 1.87
CA GLN A 85 13.47 16.26 1.20
C GLN A 85 12.36 16.79 0.28
N THR A 86 11.71 15.90 -0.48
CA THR A 86 10.72 16.24 -1.51
C THR A 86 9.28 16.08 -1.01
N GLY A 87 9.11 15.59 0.21
CA GLY A 87 7.82 15.36 0.86
C GLY A 87 7.19 14.00 0.55
N ILE A 88 6.27 13.61 1.43
CA ILE A 88 5.62 12.29 1.41
C ILE A 88 4.67 12.13 0.22
N PRO A 89 4.76 11.04 -0.57
CA PRO A 89 3.88 10.80 -1.70
C PRO A 89 2.48 10.32 -1.26
N SER A 90 1.76 11.16 -0.50
CA SER A 90 0.42 10.85 -0.01
C SER A 90 -0.62 10.77 -1.12
N GLY A 91 -1.66 9.97 -0.89
CA GLY A 91 -2.78 9.79 -1.81
C GLY A 91 -3.30 8.36 -1.82
N ASP A 92 -4.18 8.09 -2.78
CA ASP A 92 -4.76 6.77 -2.99
C ASP A 92 -3.90 5.93 -3.93
N TYR A 93 -3.71 4.67 -3.55
CA TYR A 93 -2.92 3.67 -4.25
C TYR A 93 -3.76 2.41 -4.44
N ARG A 94 -3.33 1.56 -5.37
CA ARG A 94 -3.84 0.20 -5.55
C ARG A 94 -2.74 -0.82 -5.30
N VAL A 95 -3.11 -1.98 -4.79
CA VAL A 95 -2.19 -3.12 -4.75
C VAL A 95 -1.93 -3.58 -6.18
N THR A 96 -0.69 -3.94 -6.48
CA THR A 96 -0.32 -4.41 -7.82
C THR A 96 0.70 -5.53 -7.77
N GLY A 97 0.84 -6.20 -8.91
CA GLY A 97 1.93 -7.13 -9.15
C GLY A 97 3.25 -6.40 -9.46
N PRO A 98 4.28 -7.14 -9.88
CA PRO A 98 5.49 -6.56 -10.45
C PRO A 98 5.15 -5.72 -11.70
N LEU A 99 5.94 -4.69 -11.97
CA LEU A 99 5.91 -3.97 -13.24
C LEU A 99 6.31 -4.91 -14.38
N ALA A 100 5.89 -4.55 -15.60
CA ALA A 100 6.23 -5.33 -16.80
C ALA A 100 7.75 -5.51 -17.00
N ASP A 101 8.57 -4.57 -16.51
CA ASP A 101 10.03 -4.63 -16.57
C ASP A 101 10.69 -5.43 -15.43
N GLU A 102 9.92 -5.89 -14.41
CA GLU A 102 10.47 -6.64 -13.27
C GLU A 102 10.58 -8.16 -13.51
N ASN A 103 9.72 -8.75 -14.36
CA ASN A 103 9.70 -10.17 -14.81
C ASN A 103 10.05 -11.27 -13.76
N TRP A 104 9.95 -11.02 -12.45
CA TRP A 104 10.59 -11.87 -11.45
C TRP A 104 10.17 -11.58 -9.98
N PRO A 105 10.35 -12.52 -9.03
CA PRO A 105 10.20 -13.97 -9.16
C PRO A 105 8.73 -14.41 -9.01
N ALA A 106 7.82 -13.51 -8.63
CA ALA A 106 6.41 -13.83 -8.42
C ALA A 106 5.52 -12.66 -8.85
N GLY A 107 4.52 -12.98 -9.68
CA GLY A 107 3.44 -12.06 -10.05
C GLY A 107 2.47 -11.73 -8.91
N VAL A 108 2.62 -12.40 -7.77
CA VAL A 108 1.73 -12.33 -6.62
C VAL A 108 2.52 -12.11 -5.32
N PHE A 109 1.84 -11.64 -4.28
CA PHE A 109 2.44 -11.47 -2.96
C PHE A 109 2.68 -12.83 -2.27
N LEU A 110 3.92 -13.07 -1.82
CA LEU A 110 4.37 -14.29 -1.13
C LEU A 110 5.22 -13.92 0.09
N LYS A 111 5.52 -14.90 0.96
CA LYS A 111 6.24 -14.72 2.23
C LYS A 111 7.57 -13.97 2.09
N ASN A 112 8.32 -14.31 1.06
CA ASN A 112 9.61 -13.70 0.73
C ASN A 112 9.48 -12.66 -0.40
N GLY A 113 8.25 -12.28 -0.74
CA GLY A 113 7.93 -11.35 -1.83
C GLY A 113 7.82 -9.91 -1.36
N ALA A 114 7.17 -9.08 -2.17
CA ALA A 114 6.93 -7.70 -1.84
C ALA A 114 5.48 -7.29 -2.15
N LEU A 115 4.87 -6.56 -1.23
CA LEU A 115 3.56 -5.97 -1.41
C LEU A 115 3.75 -4.60 -2.08
N ARG A 116 3.22 -4.43 -3.29
CA ARG A 116 3.49 -3.26 -4.14
C ARG A 116 2.27 -2.39 -4.27
N PHE A 117 2.49 -1.09 -4.29
CA PHE A 117 1.46 -0.07 -4.37
C PHE A 117 1.75 0.90 -5.51
N LEU A 118 0.81 1.02 -6.46
CA LEU A 118 0.85 2.05 -7.51
C LEU A 118 -0.13 3.17 -7.20
N PRO A 119 0.26 4.44 -7.39
CA PRO A 119 -0.69 5.54 -7.27
C PRO A 119 -1.88 5.33 -8.21
N VAL A 120 -3.08 5.77 -7.80
CA VAL A 120 -4.26 5.72 -8.67
C VAL A 120 -4.34 6.97 -9.55
N ARG A 121 -3.99 8.13 -8.98
CA ARG A 121 -4.17 9.44 -9.63
C ARG A 121 -2.87 9.96 -10.26
N ALA A 122 -3.00 10.82 -11.27
CA ALA A 122 -1.87 11.34 -12.04
C ALA A 122 -0.88 12.18 -11.20
N ASP A 123 -1.38 12.96 -10.24
CA ASP A 123 -0.59 13.72 -9.27
C ASP A 123 0.26 12.80 -8.39
N GLY A 124 -0.30 11.68 -7.93
CA GLY A 124 0.43 10.65 -7.20
C GLY A 124 1.55 10.02 -8.06
N HIS A 125 1.29 9.75 -9.34
CA HIS A 125 2.32 9.26 -10.27
C HIS A 125 3.45 10.28 -10.46
N GLN A 126 3.12 11.56 -10.67
CA GLN A 126 4.12 12.61 -10.83
C GLN A 126 4.98 12.77 -9.57
N LYS A 127 4.38 12.64 -8.39
CA LYS A 127 5.11 12.70 -7.12
C LYS A 127 6.01 11.48 -6.90
N MET A 128 5.60 10.29 -7.33
CA MET A 128 6.50 9.14 -7.33
C MET A 128 7.65 9.33 -8.32
N GLN A 129 7.37 9.85 -9.53
CA GLN A 129 8.40 10.12 -10.54
C GLN A 129 9.46 11.11 -10.06
N SER A 130 9.10 12.13 -9.27
CA SER A 130 10.07 13.06 -8.69
C SER A 130 11.02 12.39 -7.67
N THR A 131 10.63 11.25 -7.10
CA THR A 131 11.51 10.39 -6.29
C THR A 131 12.33 9.41 -7.13
N GLY A 132 12.15 9.38 -8.45
CA GLY A 132 12.77 8.42 -9.36
C GLY A 132 12.14 7.02 -9.31
N ARG A 133 10.94 6.88 -8.74
CA ARG A 133 10.25 5.60 -8.53
C ARG A 133 8.87 5.60 -9.19
N LYS A 134 8.32 4.42 -9.49
CA LYS A 134 6.97 4.26 -10.08
C LYS A 134 5.89 4.06 -9.03
N GLY A 135 6.25 3.55 -7.84
CA GLY A 135 5.33 3.34 -6.72
C GLY A 135 6.08 2.97 -5.44
N LEU A 136 5.38 2.37 -4.48
CA LEU A 136 5.94 1.93 -3.20
C LEU A 136 5.95 0.39 -3.11
N ALA A 137 6.90 -0.17 -2.36
CA ALA A 137 6.96 -1.60 -2.08
C ALA A 137 7.29 -1.87 -0.62
N ILE A 138 6.59 -2.82 0.00
CA ILE A 138 6.87 -3.33 1.35
C ILE A 138 7.52 -4.69 1.22
N HIS A 139 8.69 -4.86 1.82
CA HIS A 139 9.43 -6.12 1.80
C HIS A 139 10.03 -6.42 3.17
N GLY A 140 10.14 -7.71 3.51
CA GLY A 140 10.85 -8.16 4.71
C GLY A 140 12.33 -7.75 4.66
N ARG A 141 13.03 -7.83 5.78
CA ARG A 141 14.45 -7.47 5.89
C ARG A 141 15.34 -8.63 5.43
N ASP A 142 16.60 -8.34 5.12
CA ASP A 142 17.64 -9.36 5.09
C ASP A 142 17.69 -10.19 6.39
N PHE A 143 17.97 -11.48 6.25
CA PHE A 143 18.30 -12.33 7.39
C PHE A 143 19.78 -12.14 7.73
N TYR A 144 20.14 -11.12 8.51
CA TYR A 144 21.46 -11.06 9.15
C TYR A 144 21.40 -10.49 10.59
N PRO A 145 21.98 -11.16 11.62
CA PRO A 145 22.94 -12.28 11.63
C PRO A 145 22.46 -13.52 12.43
N ILE A 146 22.03 -14.58 11.75
CA ILE A 146 22.16 -15.98 12.26
C ILE A 146 23.34 -16.68 11.54
N VAL A 147 23.96 -16.00 10.58
CA VAL A 147 24.82 -16.62 9.56
C VAL A 147 26.30 -16.28 9.70
N MET A 148 26.74 -15.51 10.72
CA MET A 148 28.18 -15.25 10.88
C MET A 148 29.02 -16.54 11.02
N PRO A 149 28.56 -17.62 11.70
CA PRO A 149 29.26 -18.91 11.69
C PRO A 149 29.02 -19.77 10.43
N LEU A 150 28.13 -19.34 9.52
CA LEU A 150 27.63 -20.13 8.38
C LEU A 150 27.91 -19.50 7.00
N ALA A 151 28.46 -18.27 6.98
CA ALA A 151 28.72 -17.48 5.77
C ALA A 151 29.73 -18.12 4.81
N ASP A 152 30.50 -19.11 5.28
CA ASP A 152 31.51 -19.81 4.47
C ASP A 152 30.91 -20.91 3.56
N LYS A 153 29.62 -21.21 3.66
CA LYS A 153 28.96 -22.19 2.78
C LYS A 153 28.37 -21.49 1.56
N LYS A 154 28.99 -21.71 0.38
CA LYS A 154 28.53 -21.20 -0.92
C LYS A 154 27.07 -21.55 -1.25
N GLU A 155 26.54 -22.65 -0.70
CA GLU A 155 25.13 -23.04 -0.87
C GLU A 155 24.13 -22.10 -0.17
N LEU A 156 24.56 -21.34 0.85
CA LEU A 156 23.72 -20.38 1.57
C LEU A 156 23.75 -18.96 0.97
N ILE A 157 24.67 -18.68 0.04
CA ILE A 157 24.76 -17.38 -0.65
C ILE A 157 23.50 -17.12 -1.52
N GLY A 158 22.75 -18.17 -1.83
CA GLY A 158 21.44 -18.11 -2.51
C GLY A 158 20.26 -17.76 -1.60
N PHE A 159 20.41 -16.99 -0.52
CA PHE A 159 19.27 -16.48 0.26
C PHE A 159 18.54 -15.37 -0.54
N TYR A 160 17.59 -15.80 -1.38
CA TYR A 160 16.77 -15.06 -2.35
C TYR A 160 16.15 -13.70 -1.94
N ASN A 161 16.25 -13.25 -0.69
CA ASN A 161 15.58 -12.03 -0.21
C ASN A 161 16.26 -10.73 -0.69
N ASP A 162 17.59 -10.66 -0.71
CA ASP A 162 18.23 -9.37 -1.05
C ASP A 162 18.31 -9.09 -2.54
N LEU A 163 18.40 -10.13 -3.39
CA LEU A 163 18.28 -9.94 -4.83
C LEU A 163 16.93 -9.34 -5.23
N LEU A 164 15.83 -9.72 -4.56
CA LEU A 164 14.54 -9.07 -4.80
C LEU A 164 14.60 -7.60 -4.36
N PHE A 165 15.14 -7.32 -3.19
CA PHE A 165 15.24 -5.94 -2.70
C PHE A 165 16.09 -5.03 -3.58
N GLU A 166 17.28 -5.49 -3.99
CA GLU A 166 18.17 -4.78 -4.91
C GLU A 166 17.49 -4.43 -6.25
N ARG A 167 16.53 -5.26 -6.67
CA ARG A 167 15.71 -4.95 -7.85
C ARG A 167 14.58 -3.99 -7.53
N LEU A 168 13.91 -4.17 -6.39
CA LEU A 168 12.82 -3.29 -5.96
C LEU A 168 13.29 -1.85 -5.91
N ILE A 169 14.46 -1.57 -5.33
CA ILE A 169 15.00 -0.22 -5.23
C ILE A 169 15.26 0.44 -6.59
N ARG A 170 15.23 -0.28 -7.72
CA ARG A 170 15.39 0.36 -9.04
C ARG A 170 14.10 1.01 -9.54
N HIS A 171 12.95 0.44 -9.17
CA HIS A 171 11.66 0.87 -9.72
C HIS A 171 10.67 1.35 -8.66
N TRP A 172 10.87 0.95 -7.40
CA TRP A 172 9.97 1.21 -6.28
C TRP A 172 10.67 1.99 -5.18
N GLY A 173 9.92 2.82 -4.48
CA GLY A 173 10.29 3.27 -3.15
C GLY A 173 10.15 2.12 -2.18
N ALA A 174 11.23 1.37 -1.98
CA ALA A 174 11.20 0.13 -1.22
C ALA A 174 11.40 0.40 0.27
N LEU A 175 10.41 0.00 1.07
CA LEU A 175 10.37 0.16 2.52
C LEU A 175 10.47 -1.21 3.17
N ARG A 176 11.32 -1.33 4.18
CA ARG A 176 11.59 -2.59 4.87
C ARG A 176 10.78 -2.70 6.15
N ILE A 177 10.33 -3.91 6.46
CA ILE A 177 9.79 -4.32 7.76
C ILE A 177 10.61 -5.48 8.32
N THR A 178 10.44 -5.82 9.60
CA THR A 178 11.15 -6.97 10.19
C THR A 178 10.68 -8.29 9.56
N ASN A 179 11.50 -9.35 9.61
CA ASN A 179 11.08 -10.67 9.08
C ASN A 179 9.91 -11.25 9.87
N TRP A 180 9.85 -10.98 11.18
CA TRP A 180 8.69 -11.31 11.99
C TRP A 180 7.42 -10.61 11.50
N ASP A 181 7.51 -9.33 11.17
CA ASP A 181 6.39 -8.58 10.61
C ASP A 181 6.04 -9.01 9.18
N MET A 182 7.03 -9.43 8.38
CA MET A 182 6.81 -9.99 7.06
C MET A 182 6.05 -11.31 7.11
N ASP A 183 6.40 -12.19 8.06
CA ASP A 183 5.69 -13.45 8.31
C ASP A 183 4.23 -13.16 8.71
N ARG A 184 4.01 -12.22 9.63
CA ARG A 184 2.67 -11.77 10.02
C ARG A 184 1.89 -11.19 8.84
N LEU A 185 2.53 -10.36 8.03
CA LEU A 185 1.92 -9.75 6.84
C LEU A 185 1.51 -10.81 5.82
N HIS A 186 2.39 -11.79 5.56
CA HIS A 186 2.12 -12.89 4.67
C HIS A 186 0.95 -13.75 5.13
N ASP A 187 0.97 -14.17 6.40
CA ASP A 187 -0.08 -14.99 7.00
C ASP A 187 -1.43 -14.29 7.00
N PHE A 188 -1.45 -12.99 7.26
CA PHE A 188 -2.66 -12.21 7.19
C PHE A 188 -3.15 -12.10 5.74
N TRP A 189 -2.27 -11.78 4.81
CA TRP A 189 -2.63 -11.65 3.40
C TRP A 189 -3.18 -12.95 2.82
N SER A 190 -2.53 -14.09 3.06
CA SER A 190 -2.92 -15.39 2.50
C SER A 190 -4.29 -15.86 3.00
N ARG A 191 -4.64 -15.58 4.25
CA ARG A 191 -5.94 -15.96 4.85
C ARG A 191 -7.06 -15.01 4.46
N ASN A 192 -6.73 -13.75 4.21
CA ASN A 192 -7.72 -12.70 4.06
C ASN A 192 -7.87 -12.23 2.61
N THR A 193 -6.98 -12.56 1.69
CA THR A 193 -7.02 -11.99 0.34
C THR A 193 -7.44 -13.02 -0.69
N VAL A 194 -8.52 -12.71 -1.43
CA VAL A 194 -8.92 -13.50 -2.60
C VAL A 194 -8.34 -12.88 -3.86
N SER A 195 -8.41 -11.55 -3.98
CA SER A 195 -7.85 -10.78 -5.09
C SER A 195 -7.21 -9.50 -4.58
N PRO A 196 -6.04 -9.07 -5.10
CA PRO A 196 -5.44 -7.78 -4.75
C PRO A 196 -6.37 -6.58 -4.99
N ASP A 197 -7.26 -6.65 -6.00
CA ASP A 197 -8.14 -5.55 -6.39
C ASP A 197 -9.21 -5.21 -5.35
N GLU A 198 -9.43 -6.07 -4.35
CA GLU A 198 -10.36 -5.80 -3.26
C GLU A 198 -9.79 -4.84 -2.20
N TRP A 199 -8.49 -4.53 -2.26
CA TRP A 199 -7.78 -3.72 -1.29
C TRP A 199 -7.65 -2.26 -1.75
N GLN A 200 -8.15 -1.35 -0.92
CA GLN A 200 -7.89 0.08 -1.06
C GLN A 200 -6.64 0.44 -0.27
N VAL A 201 -5.71 1.16 -0.87
CA VAL A 201 -4.46 1.57 -0.22
C VAL A 201 -4.45 3.09 -0.07
N ARG A 202 -4.21 3.58 1.15
CA ARG A 202 -4.04 5.01 1.43
C ARG A 202 -2.67 5.30 2.01
N VAL A 203 -1.93 6.21 1.37
CA VAL A 203 -0.67 6.73 1.87
C VAL A 203 -0.93 8.07 2.54
N THR A 204 -0.63 8.18 3.82
CA THR A 204 -0.93 9.38 4.63
C THR A 204 0.31 9.88 5.37
N VAL A 205 0.26 11.13 5.79
CA VAL A 205 1.30 11.72 6.64
C VAL A 205 0.98 11.42 8.11
N ILE A 206 2.00 11.11 8.89
CA ILE A 206 1.91 10.98 10.35
C ILE A 206 3.08 11.71 11.02
N ALA A 207 2.81 12.38 12.14
CA ALA A 207 3.85 13.02 12.95
C ALA A 207 4.84 11.99 13.52
N THR A 208 6.14 12.29 13.46
CA THR A 208 7.22 11.40 13.95
C THR A 208 7.03 10.99 15.40
N GLU A 209 6.54 11.90 16.27
CA GLU A 209 6.29 11.61 17.68
C GLU A 209 5.21 10.53 17.88
N LYS A 210 4.25 10.45 16.96
CA LYS A 210 3.24 9.38 16.96
C LYS A 210 3.87 8.05 16.55
N ILE A 211 4.72 8.04 15.52
CA ILE A 211 5.45 6.83 15.12
C ILE A 211 6.33 6.34 16.27
N LEU A 212 7.08 7.23 16.90
CA LEU A 212 7.92 6.88 18.05
C LEU A 212 7.13 6.17 19.13
N LYS A 213 5.93 6.66 19.48
CA LYS A 213 5.05 5.97 20.45
C LYS A 213 4.56 4.61 19.95
N LEU A 214 4.27 4.48 18.66
CA LEU A 214 3.77 3.25 18.06
C LEU A 214 4.86 2.19 17.86
N CYS A 215 6.08 2.60 17.55
CA CYS A 215 7.17 1.72 17.12
C CYS A 215 8.29 1.62 18.17
N LYS A 216 8.16 2.26 19.33
CA LYS A 216 9.05 2.03 20.47
C LYS A 216 9.01 0.54 20.85
N PRO A 217 10.17 -0.12 20.93
CA PRO A 217 10.24 -1.47 21.49
C PRO A 217 9.60 -1.49 22.89
N PRO A 218 8.85 -2.54 23.25
CA PRO A 218 8.30 -2.64 24.59
C PRO A 218 9.44 -2.56 25.60
N VAL A 219 9.29 -1.69 26.61
CA VAL A 219 10.25 -1.62 27.71
C VAL A 219 10.05 -2.88 28.55
N VAL A 220 10.92 -3.86 28.33
CA VAL A 220 10.94 -5.06 29.17
C VAL A 220 11.51 -4.65 30.51
N LYS A 221 10.65 -4.38 31.50
CA LYS A 221 11.09 -4.35 32.90
C LYS A 221 11.51 -5.76 33.25
N ARG A 222 12.81 -6.06 33.20
CA ARG A 222 13.33 -7.24 33.89
C ARG A 222 12.97 -7.05 35.36
N LYS A 223 12.17 -7.95 35.93
CA LYS A 223 12.07 -8.05 37.37
C LYS A 223 13.49 -8.42 37.86
N PRO A 224 14.04 -7.75 38.89
CA PRO A 224 15.21 -8.28 39.55
C PRO A 224 14.85 -9.67 40.09
N ASP A 225 15.74 -10.62 39.88
CA ASP A 225 15.64 -11.99 40.40
C ASP A 225 15.65 -11.99 41.94
#